data_AF-A0AAV5UYV0-F1
#
_entry.id   AF-A0AAV5UYV0-F1
#
_cell.length_a   1.000
_cell.length_b   1.000
_cell.length_c   1.000
_cell.angle_alpha   90.00
_cell.angle_beta   90.00
_cell.angle_gamma   90.00
#
_symmetry.space_group_name_H-M   'P 1'
#
loop_
_entity.id
_entity.type
_entity.pdbx_description
1 polymer ?
#
loop_
_entity_poly.entity_id
_entity_poly.type
_entity_poly.pdbx_seq_one_letter_code
_entity_poly.pdbx_strand_id
1 'polypeptide(L)'
;MKPLFMQIARCVRTANSRVAERALYYWNNEYVMSLIEENAQVILMLIFPALYKNSKSHWNKTIHGLIYNTLKLSMEINQKLFDECSQHYAKERERERDKQLKNEQMWEKIETNAKANPLFATVTPLFHYPDGDMPVMVKRTVVEEGYGRESI
;
A
#
# COMPACT_ATOMS: atom_id res chain seq x y z
N MET A 1 -18.64 13.65 -0.45
CA MET A 1 -18.27 12.33 -1.01
C MET A 1 -16.86 11.85 -0.66
N LYS A 2 -15.83 12.72 -0.64
CA LYS A 2 -14.44 12.32 -0.35
C LYS A 2 -14.22 11.46 0.92
N PRO A 3 -14.78 11.78 2.11
CA PRO A 3 -14.57 10.96 3.31
C PRO A 3 -15.13 9.54 3.19
N LEU A 4 -16.27 9.38 2.52
CA LEU A 4 -16.90 8.08 2.27
C LEU A 4 -16.00 7.20 1.40
N PHE A 5 -15.54 7.71 0.26
CA PHE A 5 -14.68 6.95 -0.65
C PHE A 5 -13.28 6.71 -0.08
N MET A 6 -12.77 7.58 0.78
CA MET A 6 -11.57 7.28 1.58
C MET A 6 -11.78 6.08 2.50
N GLN A 7 -12.96 5.97 3.13
CA GLN A 7 -13.27 4.82 3.97
C GLN A 7 -13.48 3.55 3.14
N ILE A 8 -14.17 3.63 2.00
CA ILE A 8 -14.31 2.51 1.06
C ILE A 8 -12.92 2.03 0.59
N ALA A 9 -12.01 2.95 0.23
CA ALA A 9 -10.63 2.60 -0.15
C ALA A 9 -9.89 1.85 0.97
N ARG A 10 -10.10 2.24 2.23
CA ARG A 10 -9.56 1.51 3.39
C ARG A 10 -10.16 0.12 3.53
N CYS A 11 -11.48 -0.02 3.34
CA CYS A 11 -12.17 -1.30 3.38
C CYS A 11 -11.75 -2.24 2.23
N VAL A 12 -11.46 -1.71 1.04
CA VAL A 12 -10.92 -2.50 -0.07
C VAL A 12 -9.50 -3.00 0.26
N ARG A 13 -8.71 -2.19 0.96
CA ARG A 13 -7.31 -2.50 1.31
C ARG A 13 -7.12 -3.57 2.39
N THR A 14 -8.14 -3.90 3.18
CA THR A 14 -7.98 -4.85 4.29
C THR A 14 -7.79 -6.29 3.81
N ALA A 15 -7.10 -7.11 4.60
CA ALA A 15 -6.96 -8.55 4.36
C ALA A 15 -8.22 -9.37 4.73
N ASN A 16 -9.17 -8.77 5.47
CA ASN A 16 -10.46 -9.36 5.77
C ASN A 16 -11.35 -9.37 4.53
N SER A 17 -11.54 -10.57 3.97
CA SER A 17 -12.27 -10.76 2.71
C SER A 17 -13.73 -10.29 2.80
N ARG A 18 -14.41 -10.41 3.93
CA ARG A 18 -15.83 -10.00 4.06
C ARG A 18 -15.99 -8.49 3.98
N VAL A 19 -15.05 -7.76 4.59
CA VAL A 19 -15.03 -6.30 4.54
C VAL A 19 -14.71 -5.81 3.13
N ALA A 20 -13.70 -6.41 2.49
CA ALA A 20 -13.32 -6.09 1.11
C ALA A 20 -14.46 -6.41 0.12
N GLU A 21 -15.07 -7.60 0.24
CA GLU A 21 -16.21 -8.03 -0.57
C GLU A 21 -17.36 -7.03 -0.51
N ARG A 22 -17.78 -6.65 0.70
CA ARG A 22 -18.89 -5.70 0.88
C ARG A 22 -18.56 -4.30 0.36
N ALA A 23 -17.31 -3.87 0.45
CA ALA A 23 -16.88 -2.59 -0.11
C ALA A 23 -16.86 -2.62 -1.66
N LEU A 24 -16.46 -3.72 -2.28
CA LEU A 24 -16.41 -3.85 -3.73
C LEU A 24 -17.80 -3.97 -4.37
N TYR A 25 -18.78 -4.54 -3.66
CA TYR A 25 -20.16 -4.62 -4.16
C TYR A 25 -20.87 -3.26 -4.36
N TYR A 26 -20.30 -2.15 -3.88
CA TYR A 26 -20.81 -0.83 -4.24
C TYR A 26 -20.72 -0.55 -5.74
N TRP A 27 -19.79 -1.19 -6.47
CA TRP A 27 -19.71 -1.09 -7.93
C TRP A 27 -20.82 -1.85 -8.68
N ASN A 28 -21.61 -2.68 -7.99
CA ASN A 28 -22.75 -3.37 -8.60
C ASN A 28 -24.04 -2.56 -8.50
N ASN A 29 -24.05 -1.47 -7.73
CA ASN A 29 -25.21 -0.61 -7.59
C ASN A 29 -25.17 0.49 -8.66
N GLU A 30 -26.10 0.45 -9.62
CA GLU A 30 -26.15 1.37 -10.76
C GLU A 30 -26.21 2.84 -10.33
N TYR A 31 -26.95 3.16 -9.26
CA TYR A 31 -27.03 4.53 -8.75
C TYR A 31 -25.71 4.99 -8.13
N VAL A 32 -25.00 4.10 -7.43
CA VAL A 32 -23.66 4.43 -6.92
C VAL A 32 -22.68 4.59 -8.08
N MET A 33 -22.78 3.73 -9.11
CA MET A 33 -21.95 3.83 -10.31
C MET A 33 -22.16 5.15 -11.05
N SER A 34 -23.40 5.59 -11.24
CA SER A 34 -23.66 6.90 -11.89
C SER A 34 -23.05 8.06 -11.10
N LEU A 35 -23.14 8.03 -9.76
CA LEU A 35 -22.49 9.02 -8.91
C LEU A 35 -20.96 8.97 -8.99
N ILE A 36 -20.38 7.77 -9.16
CA ILE A 36 -18.94 7.59 -9.38
C ILE A 36 -18.53 8.22 -10.71
N GLU A 37 -19.30 7.98 -11.77
CA GLU A 37 -19.06 8.55 -13.11
C GLU A 37 -19.06 10.09 -13.09
N GLU A 38 -20.07 10.70 -12.47
CA GLU A 38 -20.17 12.16 -12.32
C GLU A 38 -18.99 12.77 -11.55
N ASN A 39 -18.33 11.99 -10.69
CA ASN A 39 -17.27 12.45 -9.79
C ASN A 39 -15.94 11.69 -10.00
N ALA A 40 -15.75 11.15 -11.20
CA ALA A 40 -14.69 10.18 -11.51
C ALA A 40 -13.30 10.68 -11.14
N GLN A 41 -12.99 11.96 -11.41
CA GLN A 41 -11.68 12.57 -11.10
C GLN A 41 -11.25 12.35 -9.65
N VAL A 42 -12.14 12.64 -8.71
CA VAL A 42 -11.81 12.56 -7.28
C VAL A 42 -11.87 11.12 -6.79
N ILE A 43 -12.87 10.35 -7.25
CA ILE A 43 -13.11 9.00 -6.74
C ILE A 43 -12.07 8.01 -7.26
N LEU A 44 -11.78 8.01 -8.56
CA LEU A 44 -10.79 7.09 -9.15
C LEU A 44 -9.40 7.31 -8.56
N MET A 45 -8.97 8.57 -8.39
CA MET A 45 -7.69 8.87 -7.76
C MET A 45 -7.57 8.34 -6.32
N LEU A 46 -8.68 8.25 -5.57
CA LEU A 46 -8.68 7.74 -4.20
C LEU A 46 -8.71 6.21 -4.13
N ILE A 47 -9.48 5.58 -5.02
CA ILE A 47 -9.75 4.15 -5.00
C ILE A 47 -8.68 3.36 -5.76
N PHE A 48 -8.12 3.92 -6.84
CA PHE A 48 -7.16 3.22 -7.69
C PHE A 48 -5.97 2.64 -6.90
N PRO A 49 -5.30 3.39 -5.99
CA PRO A 49 -4.19 2.82 -5.21
C PRO A 49 -4.62 1.63 -4.34
N ALA A 50 -5.86 1.65 -3.82
CA ALA A 50 -6.41 0.57 -3.00
C ALA A 50 -6.65 -0.70 -3.83
N LEU A 51 -7.25 -0.55 -5.02
CA LEU A 51 -7.51 -1.65 -5.93
C LEU A 51 -6.21 -2.25 -6.48
N TYR A 52 -5.33 -1.42 -7.02
CA TYR A 52 -4.11 -1.87 -7.69
C TYR A 52 -3.11 -2.52 -6.73
N LYS A 53 -3.06 -2.06 -5.47
CA LYS A 53 -2.24 -2.73 -4.45
C LYS A 53 -2.77 -4.13 -4.14
N ASN A 54 -4.09 -4.24 -3.91
CA ASN A 54 -4.67 -5.50 -3.47
C ASN A 54 -4.89 -6.51 -4.60
N SER A 55 -4.96 -6.08 -5.86
CA SER A 55 -4.96 -7.01 -7.00
C SER A 55 -3.72 -7.89 -7.07
N LYS A 56 -2.59 -7.41 -6.52
CA LYS A 56 -1.30 -8.13 -6.53
C LYS A 56 -1.08 -9.02 -5.30
N SER A 57 -1.64 -8.67 -4.15
CA SER A 57 -1.24 -9.26 -2.86
C SER A 57 -2.36 -9.89 -2.05
N HIS A 58 -3.63 -9.68 -2.41
CA HIS A 58 -4.73 -10.26 -1.65
C HIS A 58 -4.75 -11.80 -1.79
N TRP A 59 -4.99 -12.56 -0.73
CA TRP A 59 -4.86 -14.03 -0.76
C TRP A 59 -6.10 -14.75 -1.33
N ASN A 60 -7.28 -14.11 -1.22
CA ASN A 60 -8.55 -14.69 -1.65
C ASN A 60 -8.84 -14.43 -3.14
N LYS A 61 -9.01 -15.50 -3.92
CA LYS A 61 -9.28 -15.46 -5.37
C LYS A 61 -10.59 -14.75 -5.75
N THR A 62 -11.64 -14.84 -4.93
CA THR A 62 -12.90 -14.15 -5.21
C THR A 62 -12.73 -12.64 -5.14
N ILE A 63 -11.96 -12.17 -4.15
CA ILE A 63 -11.66 -10.75 -3.99
C ILE A 63 -10.81 -10.24 -5.17
N HIS A 64 -9.87 -11.05 -5.67
CA HIS A 64 -9.16 -10.73 -6.92
C HIS A 64 -10.13 -10.49 -8.07
N GLY A 65 -11.07 -11.42 -8.30
CA GLY A 65 -12.06 -11.27 -9.37
C GLY A 65 -12.88 -9.99 -9.26
N LEU A 66 -13.34 -9.65 -8.04
CA LEU A 66 -14.06 -8.40 -7.79
C LEU A 66 -13.19 -7.17 -8.06
N ILE A 67 -11.93 -7.18 -7.61
CA ILE A 67 -11.00 -6.06 -7.86
C ILE A 67 -10.75 -5.86 -9.36
N TYR A 68 -10.52 -6.94 -10.12
CA TYR A 68 -10.32 -6.83 -11.57
C TYR A 68 -11.56 -6.32 -12.28
N ASN A 69 -12.75 -6.76 -11.88
CA ASN A 69 -14.00 -6.21 -12.40
C ASN A 69 -14.11 -4.71 -12.11
N THR A 70 -13.85 -4.29 -10.87
CA THR A 70 -13.86 -2.88 -10.47
C THR A 70 -12.84 -2.04 -11.23
N LEU A 71 -11.63 -2.56 -11.46
CA LEU A 71 -10.60 -1.90 -12.27
C LEU A 71 -11.04 -1.75 -13.72
N LYS A 72 -11.65 -2.78 -14.30
CA LYS A 72 -12.20 -2.75 -15.66
C LYS A 72 -13.30 -1.67 -15.78
N LEU A 73 -14.29 -1.69 -14.89
CA LEU A 73 -15.34 -0.66 -14.86
C LEU A 73 -14.74 0.75 -14.71
N SER A 74 -13.74 0.91 -13.84
CA SER A 74 -13.05 2.20 -13.66
C SER A 74 -12.35 2.70 -14.94
N MET A 75 -11.82 1.78 -15.75
CA MET A 75 -11.21 2.09 -17.05
C MET A 75 -12.27 2.47 -18.09
N GLU A 76 -13.42 1.79 -18.08
CA GLU A 76 -14.55 2.07 -18.98
C GLU A 76 -15.15 3.47 -18.71
N ILE A 77 -15.17 3.92 -17.46
CA ILE A 77 -15.63 5.28 -17.08
C ILE A 77 -14.76 6.36 -17.73
N ASN A 78 -13.44 6.26 -17.58
CA ASN A 78 -12.51 7.24 -18.15
C ASN A 78 -11.09 6.66 -18.26
N GLN A 79 -10.75 6.17 -19.45
CA GLN A 79 -9.45 5.57 -19.73
C GLN A 79 -8.28 6.52 -19.47
N LYS A 80 -8.40 7.78 -19.91
CA LYS A 80 -7.32 8.78 -19.72
C LYS A 80 -7.03 9.01 -18.23
N LEU A 81 -8.07 9.15 -17.43
CA LEU A 81 -7.94 9.32 -15.98
C LEU A 81 -7.39 8.07 -15.30
N PHE A 82 -7.77 6.88 -15.77
CA PHE A 82 -7.21 5.62 -15.28
C PHE A 82 -5.69 5.56 -15.52
N ASP A 83 -5.24 5.95 -16.72
CA ASP A 83 -3.82 6.02 -17.05
C ASP A 83 -3.07 7.05 -16.18
N GLU A 84 -3.66 8.22 -15.95
CA GLU A 84 -3.13 9.24 -15.04
C GLU A 84 -2.98 8.69 -13.60
N CYS A 85 -3.99 7.97 -13.10
CA CYS A 85 -3.95 7.33 -11.78
C CYS A 85 -2.83 6.27 -11.69
N SER A 86 -2.67 5.47 -12.75
CA SER A 86 -1.61 4.47 -12.86
C SER A 86 -0.22 5.10 -12.80
N GLN A 87 0.00 6.16 -13.59
CA GLN A 87 1.27 6.91 -13.60
C GLN A 87 1.53 7.58 -12.25
N HIS A 88 0.52 8.19 -11.64
CA HIS A 88 0.64 8.80 -10.32
C HIS A 88 1.01 7.76 -9.25
N TYR A 89 0.37 6.59 -9.28
CA TYR A 89 0.67 5.49 -8.37
C TYR A 89 2.11 4.97 -8.55
N ALA A 90 2.58 4.81 -9.79
CA ALA A 90 3.97 4.40 -10.07
C ALA A 90 4.99 5.41 -9.51
N LYS A 91 4.77 6.70 -9.74
CA LYS A 91 5.61 7.78 -9.18
C LYS A 91 5.59 7.79 -7.66
N GLU A 92 4.45 7.59 -7.04
CA GLU A 92 4.36 7.55 -5.57
C GLU A 92 5.10 6.34 -4.99
N ARG A 93 5.02 5.17 -5.65
CA ARG A 93 5.79 3.98 -5.25
C ARG A 93 7.30 4.18 -5.37
N GLU A 94 7.76 4.89 -6.39
CA GLU A 94 9.17 5.26 -6.53
C GLU A 94 9.61 6.21 -5.40
N ARG A 95 8.84 7.26 -5.11
CA ARG A 95 9.11 8.17 -3.98
C ARG A 95 9.12 7.46 -2.63
N GLU A 96 8.22 6.51 -2.41
CA GLU A 96 8.18 5.69 -1.19
C GLU A 96 9.45 4.84 -1.05
N ARG A 97 9.96 4.26 -2.14
CA ARG A 97 11.22 3.50 -2.15
C ARG A 97 12.42 4.40 -1.84
N ASP A 98 12.53 5.55 -2.50
CA ASP A 98 13.61 6.50 -2.25
C ASP A 98 13.61 6.99 -0.80
N LYS A 99 12.43 7.24 -0.24
CA LYS A 99 12.26 7.61 1.16
C LYS A 99 12.71 6.49 2.10
N GLN A 100 12.37 5.24 1.77
CA GLN A 100 12.81 4.07 2.55
C GLN A 100 14.33 3.93 2.53
N LEU A 101 14.96 4.02 1.36
CA LEU A 101 16.41 3.97 1.21
C LEU A 101 17.11 5.09 2.01
N LYS A 102 16.60 6.33 1.94
CA LYS A 102 17.13 7.44 2.74
C LYS A 102 17.00 7.21 4.25
N ASN A 103 15.88 6.63 4.68
CA ASN A 103 15.67 6.29 6.09
C ASN A 103 16.65 5.19 6.54
N GLU A 104 16.87 4.16 5.72
CA GLU A 104 17.83 3.09 6.00
C GLU A 104 19.26 3.64 6.15
N GLN A 105 19.69 4.50 5.21
CA GLN A 105 20.99 5.18 5.30
C GLN A 105 21.12 6.05 6.55
N MET A 106 20.04 6.71 6.97
CA MET A 106 20.02 7.49 8.20
C MET A 106 20.17 6.58 9.43
N TRP A 107 19.45 5.45 9.46
CA TRP A 107 19.56 4.47 10.53
C TRP A 107 20.95 3.84 10.64
N GLU A 108 21.60 3.52 9.51
CA GLU A 108 22.98 3.00 9.49
C GLU A 108 24.00 4.01 10.05
N LYS A 109 23.82 5.30 9.74
CA LYS A 109 24.66 6.37 10.32
C LYS A 109 24.43 6.48 11.83
N ILE A 110 23.19 6.44 12.29
CA ILE A 110 22.86 6.46 13.72
C ILE A 110 23.50 5.26 14.42
N GLU A 111 23.39 4.06 13.84
CA GLU A 111 23.97 2.84 14.41
C GLU A 111 25.50 2.93 14.49
N THR A 112 26.15 3.43 13.43
CA THR A 112 27.60 3.63 13.40
C THR A 112 28.05 4.62 14.47
N ASN A 113 27.36 5.76 14.58
CA ASN A 113 27.66 6.78 15.60
C ASN A 113 27.41 6.26 17.02
N ALA A 114 26.37 5.45 17.24
CA ALA A 114 26.10 4.83 18.52
C ALA A 114 27.22 3.86 18.91
N LYS A 115 27.67 2.99 17.99
CA LYS A 115 28.78 2.05 18.21
C LYS A 115 30.12 2.73 18.49
N ALA A 116 30.34 3.91 17.90
CA ALA A 116 31.54 4.72 18.13
C ALA A 116 31.55 5.45 19.49
N ASN A 117 30.42 5.48 20.21
CA ASN A 117 30.33 6.14 21.51
C ASN A 117 31.12 5.33 22.56
N PRO A 118 32.03 5.95 23.33
CA PRO A 118 32.78 5.25 24.40
C PRO A 118 31.89 4.58 25.45
N LEU A 119 30.69 5.11 25.68
CA LEU A 119 29.73 4.55 26.62
C LEU A 119 28.96 3.35 26.05
N PHE A 120 29.06 3.09 24.73
CA PHE A 120 28.29 2.05 24.05
C PHE A 120 28.38 0.72 24.80
N ALA A 121 29.59 0.21 25.05
CA ALA A 121 29.82 -1.05 25.76
C ALA A 121 29.24 -1.10 27.18
N THR A 122 29.09 0.04 27.85
CA THR A 122 28.48 0.15 29.18
C THR A 122 26.96 0.05 29.11
N VAL A 123 26.34 0.60 28.05
CA VAL A 123 24.88 0.62 27.90
C VAL A 123 24.35 -0.62 27.16
N THR A 124 25.16 -1.26 26.32
CA THR A 124 24.74 -2.45 25.54
C THR A 124 24.09 -3.55 26.40
N PRO A 125 24.64 -3.93 27.58
CA PRO A 125 24.03 -4.95 28.44
C PRO A 125 22.61 -4.62 28.92
N LEU A 126 22.22 -3.34 28.97
CA LEU A 126 20.87 -2.92 29.37
C LEU A 126 19.79 -3.23 28.31
N PHE A 127 20.21 -3.51 27.07
CA PHE A 127 19.32 -3.78 25.96
C PHE A 127 19.26 -5.26 25.54
N HIS A 128 20.14 -6.13 26.06
CA HIS A 128 20.14 -7.54 25.68
C HIS A 128 18.95 -8.31 26.29
N TYR A 129 18.37 -9.21 25.50
CA TYR A 129 17.49 -10.25 26.05
C TYR A 129 18.33 -11.33 26.77
N PRO A 130 17.74 -12.12 27.68
CA PRO A 130 18.44 -13.16 28.45
C PRO A 130 19.22 -14.18 27.60
N ASP A 131 18.85 -14.34 26.33
CA ASP A 131 19.45 -15.27 25.37
C ASP A 131 20.68 -14.71 24.64
N GLY A 132 21.14 -13.50 24.98
CA GLY A 132 22.40 -12.93 24.48
C GLY A 132 22.32 -12.22 23.12
N ASP A 133 21.16 -12.20 22.48
CA ASP A 133 20.93 -11.40 21.28
C ASP A 133 20.63 -9.94 21.64
N MET A 134 21.35 -9.03 20.98
CA MET A 134 20.91 -7.63 20.86
C MET A 134 19.52 -7.64 20.22
N PRO A 135 18.55 -6.84 20.70
CA PRO A 135 17.31 -6.63 19.96
C PRO A 135 17.74 -6.12 18.59
N VAL A 136 17.45 -6.91 17.56
CA VAL A 136 17.60 -6.47 16.19
C VAL A 136 16.85 -5.14 16.13
N MET A 137 17.59 -4.04 15.97
CA MET A 137 16.99 -2.75 15.65
C MET A 137 16.20 -3.02 14.40
N VAL A 138 14.88 -3.20 14.54
CA VAL A 138 14.05 -3.93 13.58
C VAL A 138 14.30 -3.36 12.20
N LYS A 139 15.14 -4.04 11.41
CA LYS A 139 15.15 -3.85 9.97
C LYS A 139 13.76 -4.30 9.58
N ARG A 140 12.85 -3.36 9.30
CA ARG A 140 11.57 -3.72 8.71
C ARG A 140 11.94 -4.51 7.48
N THR A 141 11.73 -5.82 7.52
CA THR A 141 11.91 -6.68 6.36
C THR A 141 11.07 -6.04 5.28
N VAL A 142 11.73 -5.51 4.26
CA VAL A 142 11.07 -5.02 3.07
C VAL A 142 10.41 -6.26 2.51
N VAL A 143 9.08 -6.37 2.65
CA VAL A 143 8.33 -7.31 1.83
C VAL A 143 8.50 -6.76 0.42
N GLU A 144 9.47 -7.30 -0.31
CA GLU A 144 9.53 -7.16 -1.75
C GLU A 144 8.22 -7.73 -2.28
N GLU A 145 7.22 -6.86 -2.45
CA GLU A 145 6.05 -7.16 -3.28
C GLU A 145 6.61 -7.45 -4.67
N GLY A 146 6.75 -8.75 -4.96
CA GLY A 146 7.39 -9.29 -6.15
C GLY A 146 7.01 -8.51 -7.40
N TYR A 147 8.04 -8.03 -8.09
CA TYR A 147 7.93 -7.35 -9.36
C TYR A 147 7.62 -8.39 -10.45
N GLY A 148 6.39 -8.88 -10.48
CA GLY A 148 5.83 -9.59 -11.63
C GLY A 148 5.57 -8.56 -12.74
N ARG A 149 6.51 -8.45 -13.68
CA ARG A 149 6.19 -7.98 -15.02
C ARG A 149 5.26 -9.01 -15.65
N GLU A 150 3.97 -8.79 -15.60
CA GLU A 150 3.06 -9.39 -16.56
C GLU A 150 2.31 -8.25 -17.23
N SER A 151 2.59 -8.16 -18.52
CA SER A 151 1.96 -7.28 -19.49
C SER A 151 0.45 -7.45 -19.43
N ILE A 152 -0.25 -6.31 -19.50
CA ILE A 152 -1.59 -6.29 -20.10
C ILE A 152 -1.42 -6.57 -21.59
#